data_AF-M0DRB6-F1
#
_entry.id   AF-M0DRB6-F1
#
_cell.length_a   1.000
_cell.length_b   1.000
_cell.length_c   1.000
_cell.angle_alpha   90.00
_cell.angle_beta   90.00
_cell.angle_gamma   90.00
#
_symmetry.space_group_name_H-M   'P 1'
#
loop_
_entity.id
_entity.type
_entity.pdbx_description
1 polymer ?
#
loop_
_entity_poly.entity_id
_entity_poly.type
_entity_poly.pdbx_seq_one_letter_code
_entity_poly.pdbx_strand_id
1 'polypeptide(L)'
;MSLTFIRAKPLQALKLGSVLGALGFGIASVAGLLPGDGLDGFLVLAFFPMVLALVIGAEALLAGYRLARADDPGSRLRSRPRYTAVRAFEVVATLGAPGAFYVLIVEIGGEVAGPGAIGLLFYGVGLGLLAFGAVALRTAVELYDHHRNRPVSERVRGGSKT
;
A
#
# COMPACT_ATOMS: atom_id res chain seq x y z
N MET A 1 -10.57 1.43 13.06
CA MET A 1 -9.38 2.30 13.10
C MET A 1 -9.66 3.47 14.05
N SER A 2 -8.73 3.88 14.92
CA SER A 2 -9.04 4.94 15.90
C SER A 2 -9.02 6.34 15.26
N LEU A 3 -9.94 7.21 15.69
CA LEU A 3 -10.07 8.59 15.19
C LEU A 3 -8.78 9.42 15.35
N THR A 4 -7.99 9.11 16.39
CA THR A 4 -6.68 9.73 16.63
C THR A 4 -5.62 9.31 15.62
N PHE A 5 -5.61 8.04 15.20
CA PHE A 5 -4.68 7.58 14.17
C PHE A 5 -5.00 8.22 12.82
N ILE A 6 -6.27 8.37 12.46
CA ILE A 6 -6.70 9.07 11.23
C ILE A 6 -6.19 10.50 11.22
N ARG A 7 -6.30 11.23 12.35
CA ARG A 7 -5.78 12.61 12.46
C ARG A 7 -4.26 12.66 12.40
N ALA A 8 -3.57 11.69 13.00
CA ALA A 8 -2.11 11.67 13.06
C ALA A 8 -1.46 11.21 11.73
N LYS A 9 -2.15 10.36 10.96
CA LYS A 9 -1.66 9.70 9.74
C LYS A 9 -2.76 9.66 8.66
N PRO A 10 -3.26 10.82 8.19
CA PRO A 10 -4.40 10.88 7.29
C PRO A 10 -4.13 10.22 5.93
N LEU A 11 -2.89 10.28 5.45
CA LEU A 11 -2.49 9.69 4.18
C LEU A 11 -2.47 8.17 4.22
N GLN A 12 -1.92 7.58 5.29
CA GLN A 12 -1.92 6.12 5.48
C GLN A 12 -3.36 5.60 5.66
N ALA A 13 -4.20 6.37 6.37
CA ALA A 13 -5.62 6.09 6.50
C ALA A 13 -6.34 6.07 5.15
N LEU A 14 -6.06 7.07 4.31
CA LEU A 14 -6.62 7.17 2.97
C LEU A 14 -6.22 5.96 2.12
N LYS A 15 -4.91 5.65 2.05
CA LYS A 15 -4.42 4.48 1.28
C LYS A 15 -5.10 3.18 1.71
N LEU A 16 -5.19 2.95 3.03
CA LEU A 16 -5.86 1.75 3.54
C LEU A 16 -7.34 1.76 3.16
N GLY A 17 -8.03 2.88 3.30
CA GLY A 17 -9.43 3.02 2.89
C GLY A 17 -9.63 2.73 1.39
N SER A 18 -8.73 3.25 0.55
CA SER A 18 -8.71 3.01 -0.88
C SER A 18 -8.47 1.52 -1.21
N VAL A 19 -7.52 0.86 -0.53
CA VAL A 19 -7.27 -0.58 -0.66
C VAL A 19 -8.48 -1.42 -0.23
N LEU A 20 -9.08 -1.11 0.92
CA LEU A 20 -10.25 -1.83 1.42
C LEU A 20 -11.47 -1.62 0.50
N GLY A 21 -11.65 -0.40 -0.02
CA GLY A 21 -12.69 -0.09 -0.99
C GLY A 21 -12.54 -0.88 -2.29
N ALA A 22 -11.32 -0.91 -2.85
CA ALA A 22 -11.04 -1.67 -4.08
C ALA A 22 -11.19 -3.18 -3.88
N LEU A 23 -10.71 -3.72 -2.76
CA LEU A 23 -10.91 -5.13 -2.40
C LEU A 23 -12.39 -5.47 -2.23
N GLY A 24 -13.12 -4.65 -1.47
CA GLY A 24 -14.56 -4.84 -1.25
C GLY A 24 -15.35 -4.77 -2.55
N PHE A 25 -15.04 -3.82 -3.42
CA PHE A 25 -15.65 -3.69 -4.73
C PHE A 25 -15.35 -4.90 -5.63
N GLY A 26 -14.08 -5.32 -5.70
CA GLY A 26 -13.67 -6.50 -6.46
C GLY A 26 -14.35 -7.78 -5.99
N ILE A 27 -14.38 -8.03 -4.67
CA ILE A 27 -15.06 -9.18 -4.08
C ILE A 27 -16.57 -9.13 -4.35
N ALA A 28 -17.20 -7.98 -4.15
CA ALA A 28 -18.64 -7.81 -4.39
C ALA A 28 -19.02 -8.04 -5.86
N SER A 29 -18.20 -7.57 -6.79
CA SER A 29 -18.40 -7.80 -8.23
C SER A 29 -18.24 -9.28 -8.60
N VAL A 30 -17.21 -9.97 -8.09
CA VAL A 30 -17.03 -11.42 -8.32
C VAL A 30 -18.18 -12.23 -7.70
N ALA A 31 -18.73 -11.80 -6.57
CA ALA A 31 -19.89 -12.41 -5.93
C ALA A 31 -21.23 -12.11 -6.64
N GLY A 32 -21.23 -11.31 -7.71
CA GLY A 32 -22.45 -10.93 -8.44
C GLY A 32 -23.36 -9.94 -7.70
N LEU A 33 -22.83 -9.22 -6.69
CA LEU A 33 -23.58 -8.24 -5.90
C LEU A 33 -23.67 -6.87 -6.59
N LEU A 34 -22.85 -6.63 -7.61
CA LEU A 34 -22.81 -5.38 -8.37
C LEU A 34 -23.23 -5.61 -9.83
N PRO A 35 -23.88 -4.62 -10.48
CA PRO A 35 -24.18 -4.70 -11.90
C PRO A 35 -22.87 -4.71 -12.71
N GLY A 36 -22.72 -5.73 -13.55
CA GLY A 36 -21.50 -6.00 -14.33
C GLY A 36 -21.18 -7.49 -14.32
N ASP A 37 -20.28 -7.90 -15.20
CA ASP A 37 -19.82 -9.29 -15.23
C ASP A 37 -18.69 -9.46 -14.20
N GLY A 38 -18.49 -10.66 -13.64
CA GLY A 38 -17.44 -10.91 -12.64
C GLY A 38 -16.02 -10.55 -13.10
N LEU A 39 -15.83 -10.36 -14.42
CA LEU A 39 -14.60 -9.89 -15.06
C LEU A 39 -14.24 -8.45 -14.65
N ASP A 40 -15.23 -7.59 -14.43
CA ASP A 40 -15.02 -6.19 -14.01
C ASP A 40 -14.37 -6.13 -12.62
N GLY A 41 -14.79 -7.02 -11.71
CA GLY A 41 -14.17 -7.17 -10.39
C GLY A 41 -12.70 -7.55 -10.48
N PHE A 42 -12.36 -8.52 -11.33
CA PHE A 42 -10.98 -8.91 -11.56
C PHE A 42 -10.14 -7.80 -12.19
N LEU A 43 -10.72 -7.00 -13.09
CA LEU A 43 -10.05 -5.82 -13.66
C LEU A 43 -9.71 -4.80 -12.58
N VAL A 44 -10.64 -4.50 -11.66
CA VAL A 44 -10.34 -3.60 -10.54
C VAL A 44 -9.21 -4.14 -9.68
N LEU A 45 -9.23 -5.43 -9.33
CA LEU A 45 -8.17 -6.09 -8.57
C LEU A 45 -6.80 -6.05 -9.27
N ALA A 46 -6.77 -6.20 -10.59
CA ALA A 46 -5.53 -6.20 -11.38
C ALA A 46 -4.98 -4.79 -11.63
N PHE A 47 -5.83 -3.79 -11.88
CA PHE A 47 -5.41 -2.46 -12.34
C PHE A 47 -5.35 -1.40 -11.25
N PHE A 48 -6.15 -1.49 -10.19
CA PHE A 48 -6.09 -0.55 -9.07
C PHE A 48 -4.69 -0.39 -8.42
N PRO A 49 -3.86 -1.46 -8.32
CA PRO A 49 -2.46 -1.33 -7.88
C PRO A 49 -1.62 -0.32 -8.67
N MET A 50 -1.90 -0.09 -9.97
CA MET A 50 -1.19 0.94 -10.76
C MET A 50 -1.41 2.35 -10.20
N VAL A 51 -2.64 2.66 -9.77
CA VAL A 51 -2.96 3.95 -9.16
C VAL A 51 -2.25 4.07 -7.81
N LEU A 52 -2.25 2.99 -7.04
CA LEU A 52 -1.56 2.91 -5.75
C LEU A 52 -0.04 3.11 -5.90
N ALA A 53 0.55 2.55 -6.96
CA ALA A 53 1.96 2.67 -7.30
C ALA A 53 2.39 4.13 -7.50
N LEU A 54 1.56 4.94 -8.17
CA LEU A 54 1.84 6.36 -8.37
C LEU A 54 1.87 7.13 -7.04
N VAL A 55 0.88 6.88 -6.17
CA VAL A 55 0.80 7.53 -4.85
C VAL A 55 2.00 7.14 -3.99
N ILE A 56 2.33 5.84 -3.94
CA ILE A 56 3.43 5.34 -3.12
C ILE A 56 4.79 5.78 -3.69
N GLY A 57 4.94 5.80 -5.02
CA GLY A 57 6.12 6.32 -5.70
C GLY A 57 6.35 7.79 -5.38
N ALA A 58 5.32 8.63 -5.48
CA ALA A 58 5.42 10.06 -5.13
C ALA A 58 5.83 10.26 -3.66
N GLU A 59 5.26 9.49 -2.73
CA GLU A 59 5.65 9.54 -1.33
C GLU A 59 7.07 9.04 -1.06
N ALA A 60 7.50 8.01 -1.77
CA ALA A 60 8.86 7.48 -1.69
C ALA A 60 9.87 8.53 -2.15
N LEU A 61 9.59 9.20 -3.27
CA LEU A 61 10.42 10.30 -3.79
C LEU A 61 10.47 11.47 -2.82
N LEU A 62 9.33 11.92 -2.30
CA LEU A 62 9.27 13.02 -1.33
C LEU A 62 10.05 12.71 -0.05
N ALA A 63 9.96 11.47 0.44
CA ALA A 63 10.73 11.09 1.60
C ALA A 63 12.21 10.86 1.32
N GLY A 64 12.56 10.33 0.16
CA GLY A 64 13.94 10.23 -0.30
C GLY A 64 14.57 11.62 -0.39
N TYR A 65 13.86 12.58 -0.97
CA TYR A 65 14.28 13.97 -1.05
C TYR A 65 14.47 14.61 0.34
N ARG A 66 13.50 14.42 1.26
CA ARG A 66 13.63 14.91 2.64
C ARG A 66 14.79 14.26 3.39
N LEU A 67 15.06 12.98 3.13
CA LEU A 67 16.16 12.26 3.74
C LEU A 67 17.51 12.75 3.18
N ALA A 68 17.61 12.97 1.87
CA ALA A 68 18.81 13.50 1.23
C ALA A 68 19.17 14.91 1.71
N ARG A 69 18.19 15.70 2.17
CA ARG A 69 18.40 17.01 2.78
C ARG A 69 18.59 16.99 4.30
N ALA A 70 18.56 15.83 4.95
CA ALA A 70 18.77 15.75 6.39
C ALA A 70 20.28 15.80 6.69
N ASP A 71 20.66 16.44 7.80
CA ASP A 71 22.07 16.59 8.21
C ASP A 71 22.77 15.25 8.47
N ASP A 72 22.02 14.22 8.89
CA ASP A 72 22.53 12.85 9.06
C ASP A 72 21.47 11.79 8.64
N PRO A 73 21.46 11.40 7.37
CA PRO A 73 20.50 10.42 6.86
C PRO A 73 20.78 9.00 7.36
N GLY A 74 22.04 8.67 7.60
CA GLY A 74 22.50 7.33 7.97
C GLY A 74 22.09 6.95 9.40
N SER A 75 22.14 7.90 10.35
CA SER A 75 21.66 7.64 11.72
C SER A 75 20.14 7.51 11.79
N ARG A 76 19.40 8.30 11.00
CA ARG A 76 17.93 8.20 10.91
C ARG A 76 17.46 6.84 10.41
N LEU A 77 18.08 6.31 9.36
CA LEU A 77 17.77 4.97 8.86
C LEU A 77 18.07 3.89 9.91
N ARG A 78 19.23 3.98 10.56
CA ARG A 78 19.65 3.02 11.61
C ARG A 78 18.79 3.08 12.87
N SER A 79 18.17 4.23 13.16
CA SER A 79 17.30 4.39 14.33
C SER A 79 15.97 3.62 14.22
N ARG A 80 15.53 3.27 13.00
CA ARG A 80 14.25 2.58 12.76
C ARG A 80 14.36 1.53 11.64
N PRO A 81 15.15 0.46 11.83
CA PRO A 81 15.46 -0.50 10.77
C PRO A 81 14.24 -1.28 10.31
N ARG A 82 13.37 -1.72 11.24
CA ARG A 82 12.13 -2.46 10.91
C ARG A 82 11.15 -1.62 10.10
N TYR A 83 10.93 -0.37 10.50
CA TYR A 83 10.08 0.56 9.77
C TYR A 83 10.59 0.83 8.35
N THR A 84 11.91 1.01 8.22
CA THR A 84 12.58 1.23 6.93
C THR A 84 12.43 0.01 6.02
N ALA A 85 12.60 -1.21 6.56
CA ALA A 85 12.42 -2.44 5.81
C ALA A 85 10.98 -2.61 5.29
N VAL A 86 9.96 -2.39 6.14
CA VAL A 86 8.55 -2.48 5.71
C VAL A 86 8.23 -1.42 4.66
N ARG A 87 8.80 -0.22 4.78
CA ARG A 87 8.63 0.82 3.77
C ARG A 87 9.30 0.46 2.44
N ALA A 88 10.51 -0.08 2.48
CA ALA A 88 11.20 -0.53 1.27
C ALA A 88 10.40 -1.64 0.59
N PHE A 89 9.89 -2.59 1.36
CA PHE A 89 9.01 -3.65 0.87
C PHE A 89 7.72 -3.07 0.25
N GLU A 90 7.07 -2.09 0.90
CA GLU A 90 5.89 -1.43 0.35
C GLU A 90 6.18 -0.82 -1.02
N VAL A 91 7.29 -0.08 -1.15
CA VAL A 91 7.69 0.54 -2.42
C VAL A 91 8.02 -0.51 -3.48
N VAL A 92 8.83 -1.52 -3.15
CA VAL A 92 9.22 -2.57 -4.10
C VAL A 92 8.02 -3.38 -4.55
N ALA A 93 7.13 -3.77 -3.64
CA ALA A 93 5.93 -4.52 -3.99
C ALA A 93 4.98 -3.68 -4.84
N THR A 94 4.75 -2.40 -4.50
CA THR A 94 3.75 -1.57 -5.17
C THR A 94 4.22 -0.97 -6.48
N LEU A 95 5.53 -0.79 -6.70
CA LEU A 95 6.09 -0.43 -8.00
C LEU A 95 6.43 -1.65 -8.84
N GLY A 96 6.96 -2.70 -8.21
CA GLY A 96 7.40 -3.92 -8.87
C GLY A 96 6.25 -4.77 -9.37
N ALA A 97 5.14 -4.87 -8.64
CA ALA A 97 3.97 -5.64 -9.08
C ALA A 97 3.36 -5.10 -10.39
N PRO A 98 3.02 -3.80 -10.52
CA PRO A 98 2.55 -3.26 -11.78
C PRO A 98 3.61 -3.27 -12.88
N GLY A 99 4.88 -3.05 -12.53
CA GLY A 99 5.98 -3.14 -13.51
C GLY A 99 6.13 -4.54 -14.10
N ALA A 100 6.11 -5.57 -13.26
CA ALA A 100 6.13 -6.97 -13.69
C ALA A 100 4.88 -7.32 -14.51
N PHE A 101 3.72 -6.83 -14.10
CA PHE A 101 2.48 -7.03 -14.84
C PHE A 101 2.53 -6.36 -16.23
N TYR A 102 3.06 -5.14 -16.33
CA TYR A 102 3.26 -4.46 -17.61
C TYR A 102 4.24 -5.21 -18.52
N VAL A 103 5.37 -5.68 -17.98
CA VAL A 103 6.33 -6.51 -18.74
C VAL A 103 5.66 -7.76 -19.28
N LEU A 104 4.87 -8.46 -18.45
CA LEU A 104 4.10 -9.63 -18.90
C LEU A 104 3.11 -9.27 -20.02
N ILE A 105 2.40 -8.15 -19.91
CA ILE A 105 1.51 -7.67 -20.98
C ILE A 105 2.30 -7.39 -22.27
N VAL A 106 3.47 -6.76 -22.19
CA VAL A 106 4.28 -6.43 -23.37
C VAL A 106 4.86 -7.68 -24.02
N GLU A 107 5.35 -8.64 -23.23
CA GLU A 107 5.91 -9.90 -23.72
C GLU A 107 4.85 -10.80 -24.36
N ILE A 108 3.62 -10.77 -23.84
CA ILE A 108 2.54 -11.69 -24.23
C ILE A 108 1.53 -11.04 -25.20
N GLY A 109 1.43 -9.70 -25.20
CA GLY A 109 0.30 -8.92 -25.71
C GLY A 109 0.02 -8.97 -27.21
N GLY A 110 0.87 -9.63 -28.00
CA GLY A 110 0.62 -9.85 -29.42
C GLY A 110 -0.24 -11.08 -29.75
N GLU A 111 -0.28 -12.08 -28.86
CA GLU A 111 -0.72 -13.44 -29.26
C GLU A 111 -2.01 -13.93 -28.59
N VAL A 112 -2.55 -13.21 -27.61
CA VAL A 112 -3.45 -13.84 -26.64
C VAL A 112 -4.88 -13.31 -26.68
N ALA A 113 -5.64 -13.84 -27.63
CA ALA A 113 -7.08 -13.98 -27.49
C ALA A 113 -7.40 -15.35 -26.86
N GLY A 114 -8.25 -15.40 -25.84
CA GLY A 114 -8.70 -16.66 -25.22
C GLY A 114 -7.98 -17.02 -23.90
N PRO A 115 -7.72 -18.31 -23.59
CA PRO A 115 -7.34 -18.78 -22.25
C PRO A 115 -6.12 -18.10 -21.61
N GLY A 116 -5.15 -17.65 -22.40
CA GLY A 116 -3.98 -16.96 -21.87
C GLY A 116 -4.31 -15.57 -21.28
N ALA A 117 -5.37 -14.90 -21.74
CA ALA A 117 -5.80 -13.60 -21.19
C ALA A 117 -6.36 -13.76 -19.77
N ILE A 118 -7.01 -14.90 -19.52
CA ILE A 118 -7.50 -15.29 -18.19
C ILE A 118 -6.30 -15.57 -17.25
N GLY A 119 -5.28 -16.28 -17.74
CA GLY A 119 -4.04 -16.50 -16.98
C GLY A 119 -3.35 -15.19 -16.59
N LEU A 120 -3.27 -14.25 -17.52
CA LEU A 120 -2.72 -12.91 -17.28
C LEU A 120 -3.53 -12.14 -16.22
N LEU A 121 -4.87 -12.20 -16.26
CA LEU A 121 -5.73 -11.65 -15.22
C LEU A 121 -5.42 -12.24 -13.83
N PHE A 122 -5.22 -13.55 -13.71
CA PHE A 122 -4.84 -14.17 -12.44
C PHE A 122 -3.47 -13.71 -11.93
N TYR A 123 -2.48 -13.57 -12.81
CA TYR A 123 -1.18 -12.97 -12.44
C TYR A 123 -1.35 -11.53 -11.96
N GLY A 124 -2.14 -10.72 -12.68
CA GLY A 124 -2.44 -9.34 -12.29
C GLY A 124 -3.11 -9.26 -10.91
N VAL A 125 -4.07 -10.13 -10.64
CA VAL A 125 -4.74 -10.22 -9.33
C VAL A 125 -3.75 -10.62 -8.24
N GLY A 126 -2.92 -11.64 -8.45
CA GLY A 126 -1.92 -12.08 -7.47
C GLY A 126 -0.92 -10.98 -7.13
N LEU A 127 -0.40 -10.30 -8.16
CA LEU A 127 0.49 -9.14 -8.02
C LEU A 127 -0.22 -7.96 -7.31
N GLY A 128 -1.50 -7.74 -7.60
CA GLY A 128 -2.31 -6.73 -6.92
C GLY A 128 -2.55 -7.02 -5.45
N LEU A 129 -2.82 -8.28 -5.09
CA LEU A 129 -2.93 -8.72 -3.71
C LEU A 129 -1.62 -8.54 -2.94
N LEU A 130 -0.46 -8.75 -3.57
CA LEU A 130 0.84 -8.44 -2.97
C LEU A 130 0.98 -6.94 -2.67
N ALA A 131 0.61 -6.06 -3.60
CA ALA A 131 0.63 -4.62 -3.39
C ALA A 131 -0.32 -4.19 -2.25
N PHE A 132 -1.52 -4.78 -2.16
CA PHE A 132 -2.46 -4.53 -1.07
C PHE A 132 -1.92 -5.03 0.28
N GLY A 133 -1.34 -6.23 0.31
CA GLY A 133 -0.68 -6.79 1.48
C GLY A 133 0.43 -5.89 2.00
N ALA A 134 1.24 -5.31 1.11
CA ALA A 134 2.28 -4.34 1.44
C ALA A 134 1.71 -3.10 2.17
N VAL A 135 0.64 -2.49 1.62
CA VAL A 135 0.01 -1.32 2.25
C VAL A 135 -0.67 -1.68 3.57
N ALA A 136 -1.31 -2.84 3.66
CA ALA A 136 -1.90 -3.33 4.89
C ALA A 136 -0.84 -3.55 5.98
N LEU A 137 0.26 -4.22 5.64
CA LEU A 137 1.40 -4.45 6.53
C LEU A 137 2.00 -3.12 7.00
N ARG A 138 2.19 -2.17 6.08
CA ARG A 138 2.67 -0.83 6.41
C ARG A 138 1.77 -0.13 7.42
N THR A 139 0.46 -0.20 7.20
CA THR A 139 -0.52 0.43 8.07
C THR A 139 -0.56 -0.24 9.45
N ALA A 140 -0.45 -1.56 9.50
CA ALA A 140 -0.39 -2.32 10.75
C ALA A 140 0.82 -1.94 11.60
N VAL A 141 2.01 -1.81 10.98
CA VAL A 141 3.23 -1.37 11.68
C VAL A 141 3.08 0.05 12.21
N GLU A 142 2.54 0.99 11.42
CA GLU A 142 2.32 2.36 11.89
C GLU A 142 1.29 2.42 13.03
N LEU A 143 0.24 1.59 12.96
CA LEU A 143 -0.77 1.52 14.00
C LEU A 143 -0.16 0.93 15.30
N TYR A 144 0.63 -0.13 15.19
CA TYR A 144 1.33 -0.72 16.33
C TYR A 144 2.27 0.28 17.01
N ASP A 145 3.11 0.99 16.24
CA ASP A 145 3.99 2.03 16.76
C ASP A 145 3.20 3.18 17.40
N HIS A 146 2.05 3.57 16.82
CA HIS A 146 1.18 4.61 17.39
C HIS A 146 0.59 4.20 18.74
N HIS A 147 0.18 2.93 18.88
CA HIS A 147 -0.34 2.41 20.15
C HIS A 147 0.76 2.23 21.20
N ARG A 148 1.96 1.79 20.80
CA ARG A 148 3.09 1.56 21.72
C ARG A 148 3.69 2.85 22.29
N ASN A 149 3.67 3.95 21.53
CA ASN A 149 4.22 5.24 21.95
C ASN A 149 3.20 6.16 22.65
N ARG A 150 1.94 5.72 22.79
CA ARG A 150 0.88 6.47 23.48
C ARG A 150 1.00 6.63 25.00
N PRO A 151 1.64 5.74 25.80
CA PRO A 151 1.60 5.84 27.25
C PRO A 151 2.66 6.77 27.88
N VAL A 152 3.59 7.37 27.12
CA VAL A 152 4.67 8.20 27.70
C VAL A 152 4.34 9.70 27.71
N SER A 153 3.64 10.20 26.69
CA SER A 153 3.38 11.63 26.53
C SER A 153 2.34 12.19 27.51
N GLU A 154 1.46 11.34 28.04
CA GLU A 154 0.42 11.74 28.99
C GLU A 154 0.94 11.82 30.43
N ARG A 155 1.98 11.04 30.79
CA ARG A 155 2.64 11.14 32.11
C ARG A 155 3.56 12.36 32.25
N VAL A 156 4.26 12.76 31.18
CA VAL A 156 5.17 13.93 31.25
C VAL A 156 4.40 15.25 31.35
N ARG A 157 3.20 15.33 30.77
CA ARG A 157 2.35 16.55 30.85
C ARG A 157 1.56 16.68 32.15
N GLY A 158 1.38 15.59 32.89
CA GLY A 158 0.74 15.59 34.22
C GLY A 158 1.70 15.84 35.40
N GLY A 159 3.02 15.84 35.16
CA GLY A 159 4.06 15.96 36.21
C GLY A 159 4.61 17.37 36.45
N SER A 160 4.06 18.40 35.82
CA SER A 160 4.48 19.80 36.04
C SER A 160 3.36 20.60 36.72
N LYS A 161 3.00 20.18 37.93
CA LYS A 161 2.27 20.99 38.91
C LYS A 161 2.83 20.68 40.29
N THR A 162 3.99 21.26 40.59
CA THR A 162 4.45 21.55 41.95
C THR A 162 5.00 22.95 41.92
#